data_AF-A0A1F2Z640-F1
#
_entry.id   AF-A0A1F2Z640-F1
#
_cell.length_a   1.000
_cell.length_b   1.000
_cell.length_c   1.000
_cell.angle_alpha   90.00
_cell.angle_beta   90.00
_cell.angle_gamma   90.00
#
_symmetry.space_group_name_H-M   'P 1'
#
loop_
_entity.id
_entity.type
_entity.pdbx_description
1 polymer ?
#
loop_
_entity_poly.entity_id
_entity_poly.type
_entity_poly.pdbx_seq_one_letter_code
_entity_poly.pdbx_strand_id
1 'polypeptide(L)'
;MAKPKVSKPPKPPKEPMSPGTKKKLYWGGGLAFFGLIVMMAMTPQQGSMRYGICRVFIELNDLYPKEITYLSVEDGDPVKIYYKKVDPFGVDSVNLAECYFKRNSRGEFLDELSKVDINGKFRAYEAEKPENIKRFNTGIPAILANPPNLDLPNFSQDNIAAYKDTD
;
A
#
# COMPACT_ATOMS: atom_id res chain seq x y z
N MET A 1 20.57 4.44 59.95
CA MET A 1 19.25 3.91 60.37
C MET A 1 18.65 3.15 59.20
N ALA A 2 18.62 1.81 59.25
CA ALA A 2 18.05 0.98 58.19
C ALA A 2 16.55 0.77 58.43
N LYS A 3 15.71 1.03 57.43
CA LYS A 3 14.26 0.78 57.51
C LYS A 3 13.98 -0.73 57.51
N PRO A 4 13.03 -1.23 58.31
CA PRO A 4 12.67 -2.65 58.31
C PRO A 4 11.96 -3.01 57.01
N LYS A 5 12.39 -4.10 56.37
CA LYS A 5 11.71 -4.68 55.20
C LYS A 5 10.40 -5.31 55.66
N VAL A 6 9.27 -4.69 55.31
CA VAL A 6 7.94 -5.29 55.46
C VAL A 6 7.84 -6.48 54.51
N SER A 7 7.77 -7.68 55.07
CA SER A 7 7.50 -8.91 54.31
C SER A 7 6.07 -8.86 53.77
N LYS A 8 5.92 -8.97 52.45
CA LYS A 8 4.59 -9.12 51.84
C LYS A 8 4.00 -10.48 52.26
N PRO A 9 2.71 -10.56 52.64
CA PRO A 9 2.08 -11.82 52.96
C PRO A 9 2.13 -12.78 51.75
N PRO A 10 2.25 -14.09 51.98
CA PRO A 10 2.29 -15.08 50.91
C PRO A 10 1.00 -15.02 50.10
N LYS A 11 1.12 -14.93 48.77
CA LYS A 11 -0.04 -15.02 47.86
C LYS A 11 -0.76 -16.36 48.12
N PRO A 12 -2.09 -16.38 48.22
CA PRO A 12 -2.83 -17.63 48.39
C PRO A 12 -2.53 -18.58 47.23
N PRO A 13 -2.57 -19.92 47.46
CA PRO A 13 -2.38 -20.90 46.41
C PRO A 13 -3.43 -20.67 45.34
N LYS A 14 -3.00 -20.51 44.09
CA LYS A 14 -3.95 -20.47 42.96
C LYS A 14 -4.64 -21.83 42.92
N GLU A 15 -5.93 -21.89 43.25
CA GLU A 15 -6.70 -23.11 43.06
C GLU A 15 -6.56 -23.57 41.60
N PRO A 16 -6.26 -24.85 41.34
CA PRO A 16 -6.14 -25.35 39.99
C PRO A 16 -7.51 -25.25 39.33
N MET A 17 -7.62 -24.36 38.33
CA MET A 17 -8.82 -24.17 37.53
C MET A 17 -9.41 -25.53 37.11
N SER A 18 -10.72 -25.70 37.31
CA SER A 18 -11.45 -26.91 36.91
C SER A 18 -11.14 -27.30 35.45
N PRO A 19 -10.93 -28.59 35.14
CA PRO A 19 -10.57 -29.04 33.79
C PRO A 19 -11.61 -28.62 32.73
N GLY A 20 -12.88 -28.48 33.11
CA GLY A 20 -13.95 -27.96 32.22
C GLY A 20 -13.79 -26.48 31.90
N THR A 21 -13.39 -25.67 32.89
CA THR A 21 -13.11 -24.23 32.71
C THR A 21 -11.84 -24.02 31.89
N LYS A 22 -10.82 -24.86 32.08
CA LYS A 22 -9.60 -24.86 31.24
C LYS A 22 -9.92 -25.17 29.78
N LYS A 23 -10.72 -26.20 29.50
CA LYS A 23 -11.12 -26.57 28.13
C LYS A 23 -11.89 -25.45 27.43
N LYS A 24 -12.83 -24.78 28.12
CA LYS A 24 -13.55 -23.61 27.58
C LYS A 24 -12.63 -22.41 27.33
N LEU A 25 -11.65 -22.17 28.21
CA LEU A 25 -10.69 -21.08 28.06
C LEU A 25 -9.74 -21.31 26.88
N TYR A 26 -9.22 -22.53 26.70
CA TYR A 26 -8.40 -22.88 25.53
C TYR A 26 -9.19 -22.84 24.23
N TRP A 27 -10.46 -23.24 24.24
CA TRP A 27 -11.32 -23.19 23.05
C TRP A 27 -11.69 -21.74 22.68
N GLY A 28 -12.02 -20.90 23.67
CA GLY A 28 -12.25 -19.47 23.45
C GLY A 28 -10.97 -18.74 23.00
N GLY A 29 -9.82 -19.07 23.59
CA GLY A 29 -8.52 -18.55 23.15
C GLY A 29 -8.15 -19.00 21.73
N GLY A 30 -8.43 -20.25 21.38
CA GLY A 30 -8.22 -20.79 20.04
C GLY A 30 -9.11 -20.12 18.99
N LEU A 31 -10.39 -19.89 19.31
CA LEU A 31 -11.32 -19.19 18.42
C LEU A 31 -10.89 -17.73 18.21
N ALA A 32 -10.47 -17.04 19.27
CA ALA A 32 -9.97 -15.67 19.19
C ALA A 32 -8.68 -15.59 18.35
N PHE A 33 -7.76 -16.52 18.52
CA PHE A 33 -6.53 -16.60 17.74
C PHE A 33 -6.80 -16.89 16.26
N PHE A 34 -7.71 -17.83 15.96
CA PHE A 34 -8.15 -18.10 14.60
C PHE A 34 -8.82 -16.89 13.95
N GLY A 35 -9.70 -16.20 14.69
CA GLY A 35 -10.32 -14.96 14.21
C GLY A 35 -9.30 -13.87 13.88
N LEU A 36 -8.23 -13.75 14.67
CA LEU A 36 -7.13 -12.82 14.39
C LEU A 36 -6.35 -13.20 13.12
N ILE A 37 -6.10 -14.50 12.89
CA ILE A 37 -5.45 -14.98 11.66
C ILE A 37 -6.31 -14.66 10.43
N VAL A 38 -7.61 -14.95 10.49
CA VAL A 38 -8.53 -14.65 9.38
C VAL A 38 -8.58 -13.15 9.11
N MET A 39 -8.62 -12.32 10.17
CA MET A 39 -8.57 -10.87 10.03
C MET A 39 -7.28 -10.40 9.33
N MET A 40 -6.11 -10.93 9.71
CA MET A 40 -4.84 -10.60 9.05
C MET A 40 -4.77 -11.11 7.61
N ALA A 41 -5.40 -12.24 7.29
CA ALA A 41 -5.44 -12.76 5.92
C ALA A 41 -6.34 -11.93 4.99
N MET A 42 -7.33 -11.23 5.54
CA MET A 42 -8.27 -10.41 4.77
C MET A 42 -7.86 -8.94 4.65
N THR A 43 -6.85 -8.47 5.40
CA THR A 43 -6.34 -7.09 5.24
C THR A 43 -5.54 -6.96 3.94
N PRO A 44 -5.83 -5.95 3.11
CA PRO A 44 -5.09 -5.72 1.87
C PRO A 44 -3.61 -5.42 2.16
N GLN A 45 -2.73 -5.84 1.25
CA GLN A 45 -1.33 -5.45 1.32
C GLN A 45 -1.21 -3.94 1.10
N GLN A 46 -0.44 -3.26 1.94
CA GLN A 46 -0.21 -1.82 1.83
C GLN A 46 1.11 -1.55 1.11
N GLY A 47 1.09 -0.64 0.15
CA GLY A 47 2.26 -0.10 -0.53
C GLY A 47 2.93 1.02 0.25
N SER A 48 4.07 1.49 -0.23
CA SER A 48 4.78 2.64 0.35
C SER A 48 4.13 3.97 -0.03
N MET A 49 4.54 5.02 0.67
CA MET A 49 4.08 6.38 0.33
C MET A 49 4.50 6.82 -1.08
N ARG A 50 5.61 6.29 -1.60
CA ARG A 50 6.07 6.56 -2.97
C ARG A 50 5.10 5.97 -4.01
N TYR A 51 4.56 4.79 -3.74
CA TYR A 51 3.45 4.24 -4.52
C TYR A 51 2.25 5.19 -4.49
N GLY A 52 1.86 5.66 -3.30
CA GLY A 52 0.77 6.63 -3.14
C GLY A 52 0.97 7.92 -3.95
N ILE A 53 2.17 8.51 -3.88
CA ILE A 53 2.51 9.73 -4.62
C ILE A 53 2.47 9.49 -6.13
N CYS A 54 3.04 8.37 -6.60
CA CYS A 54 3.01 7.99 -8.01
C CYS A 54 1.57 7.74 -8.51
N ARG A 55 0.74 7.10 -7.69
CA ARG A 55 -0.67 6.87 -7.96
C ARG A 55 -1.43 8.18 -8.14
N VAL A 56 -1.28 9.13 -7.20
CA VAL A 56 -1.92 10.46 -7.31
C VAL A 56 -1.42 11.20 -8.55
N PHE A 57 -0.14 11.07 -8.91
CA PHE A 57 0.39 11.67 -10.13
C PHE A 57 -0.35 11.16 -11.37
N ILE A 58 -0.57 9.85 -11.48
CA ILE A 58 -1.31 9.24 -12.60
C ILE A 58 -2.76 9.76 -12.62
N GLU A 59 -3.44 9.71 -11.47
CA GLU A 59 -4.85 10.11 -11.33
C GLU A 59 -5.09 11.58 -11.72
N LEU A 60 -4.14 12.48 -11.42
CA LEU A 60 -4.25 13.91 -11.75
C LEU A 60 -3.92 14.24 -13.20
N ASN A 61 -3.10 13.43 -13.86
CA ASN A 61 -2.59 13.74 -15.20
C ASN A 61 -3.29 12.95 -16.32
N ASP A 62 -4.00 11.87 -16.00
CA ASP A 62 -4.81 11.17 -17.01
C ASP A 62 -6.09 11.97 -17.34
N LEU A 63 -6.28 12.26 -18.63
CA LEU A 63 -7.42 13.02 -19.14
C LEU A 63 -8.71 12.20 -19.04
N TYR A 64 -9.54 12.48 -18.04
CA TYR A 64 -10.90 11.96 -17.87
C TYR A 64 -11.06 10.43 -18.05
N PRO A 65 -10.31 9.59 -17.31
CA PRO A 65 -10.59 8.17 -17.31
C PRO A 65 -11.96 7.92 -16.66
N LYS A 66 -12.83 7.14 -17.31
CA LYS A 66 -14.07 6.68 -16.67
C LYS A 66 -13.73 5.77 -15.48
N GLU A 67 -12.77 4.88 -15.70
CA GLU A 67 -12.27 3.93 -14.72
C GLU A 67 -10.76 3.73 -14.93
N ILE A 68 -10.01 3.69 -13.82
CA ILE A 68 -8.59 3.26 -13.77
C ILE A 68 -8.52 1.99 -12.94
N THR A 69 -7.99 0.92 -13.53
CA THR A 69 -7.78 -0.37 -12.86
C THR A 69 -6.30 -0.68 -12.80
N TYR A 70 -5.74 -0.74 -11.60
CA TYR A 70 -4.33 -1.07 -11.41
C TYR A 70 -4.12 -2.58 -11.56
N LEU A 71 -3.23 -2.98 -12.48
CA LEU A 71 -2.97 -4.36 -12.87
C LEU A 71 -1.77 -4.98 -12.19
N SER A 72 -0.72 -4.20 -11.94
CA SER A 72 0.51 -4.63 -11.25
C SER A 72 1.22 -3.42 -10.65
N VAL A 73 1.86 -3.61 -9.50
CA VAL A 73 2.64 -2.57 -8.81
C VAL A 73 3.97 -3.15 -8.36
N GLU A 74 5.06 -2.53 -8.79
CA GLU A 74 6.42 -2.78 -8.29
C GLU A 74 6.88 -1.58 -7.48
N ASP A 75 6.86 -1.69 -6.15
CA ASP A 75 7.28 -0.62 -5.23
C ASP A 75 8.81 -0.59 -5.05
N GLY A 76 9.52 -0.49 -6.17
CA GLY A 76 10.98 -0.51 -6.26
C GLY A 76 11.60 0.88 -6.41
N ASP A 77 12.70 0.91 -7.18
CA ASP A 77 13.28 2.13 -7.73
C ASP A 77 13.64 1.88 -9.21
N PRO A 78 12.86 2.40 -10.17
CA PRO A 78 11.67 3.25 -9.99
C PRO A 78 10.45 2.49 -9.41
N VAL A 79 9.47 3.24 -8.91
CA VAL A 79 8.13 2.68 -8.65
C VAL A 79 7.44 2.49 -9.99
N LYS A 80 7.03 1.26 -10.30
CA LYS A 80 6.35 0.94 -11.56
C LYS A 80 4.91 0.54 -11.30
N ILE A 81 4.00 1.14 -12.06
CA ILE A 81 2.57 0.89 -11.95
C ILE A 81 2.05 0.55 -13.35
N TYR A 82 1.58 -0.67 -13.51
CA TYR A 82 0.82 -1.10 -14.67
C TYR A 82 -0.65 -0.86 -14.39
N TYR A 83 -1.32 -0.14 -15.28
CA TYR A 83 -2.72 0.20 -15.09
C TYR A 83 -3.47 0.19 -16.43
N LYS A 84 -4.72 -0.23 -16.37
CA LYS A 84 -5.68 -0.15 -17.45
C LYS A 84 -6.53 1.09 -17.25
N LYS A 85 -6.80 1.83 -18.31
CA LYS A 85 -7.79 2.91 -18.30
C LYS A 85 -8.80 2.73 -19.41
N VAL A 86 -10.04 3.09 -19.12
CA VAL A 86 -11.12 3.20 -20.09
C VAL A 86 -11.25 4.66 -20.49
N ASP A 87 -10.99 4.95 -21.76
CA ASP A 87 -11.11 6.31 -22.28
C ASP A 87 -12.61 6.74 -22.37
N PRO A 88 -12.89 8.04 -22.60
CA PRO A 88 -14.27 8.50 -22.76
C PRO A 88 -15.04 7.81 -23.90
N PHE A 89 -14.33 7.31 -24.91
CA PHE A 89 -14.87 6.60 -26.07
C PHE A 89 -15.10 5.10 -25.81
N GLY A 90 -14.73 4.61 -24.63
CA GLY A 90 -14.88 3.20 -24.24
C GLY A 90 -13.74 2.29 -24.71
N VAL A 91 -12.62 2.86 -25.17
CA VAL A 91 -11.44 2.10 -25.56
C VAL A 91 -10.57 1.80 -24.34
N ASP A 92 -10.25 0.53 -24.19
CA ASP A 92 -9.34 0.03 -23.17
C ASP A 92 -7.88 0.27 -23.58
N SER A 93 -7.08 0.88 -22.71
CA SER A 93 -5.64 1.01 -22.90
C SER A 93 -4.87 0.58 -21.66
N VAL A 94 -3.85 -0.24 -21.86
CA VAL A 94 -2.90 -0.64 -20.80
C VAL A 94 -1.70 0.28 -20.87
N ASN A 95 -1.35 0.86 -19.73
CA ASN A 95 -0.28 1.83 -19.61
C ASN A 95 0.68 1.41 -18.48
N LEU A 96 1.94 1.81 -18.63
CA LEU A 96 2.98 1.67 -17.62
C LEU A 96 3.44 3.05 -17.18
N ALA A 97 3.35 3.35 -15.90
CA ALA A 97 3.94 4.54 -15.31
C ALA A 97 5.16 4.17 -14.45
N GLU A 98 6.31 4.77 -14.73
CA GLU A 98 7.54 4.64 -13.96
C GLU A 98 7.85 5.97 -13.26
N CYS A 99 7.75 5.98 -11.93
CA CYS A 99 8.05 7.14 -11.10
C CYS A 99 9.43 7.00 -10.45
N TYR A 100 10.31 7.94 -10.78
CA TYR A 100 11.63 8.08 -10.19
C TYR A 100 11.58 9.13 -9.09
N PHE A 101 12.16 8.80 -7.94
CA PHE A 101 12.20 9.70 -6.79
C PHE A 101 13.59 10.33 -6.66
N LYS A 102 13.64 11.55 -6.11
CA LYS A 102 14.92 12.18 -5.77
C LYS A 102 15.56 11.44 -4.61
N ARG A 103 16.88 11.56 -4.51
CA ARG A 103 17.66 11.03 -3.39
C ARG A 103 18.40 12.18 -2.71
N ASN A 104 18.52 12.11 -1.39
CA ASN A 104 19.31 13.07 -0.62
C ASN A 104 20.81 12.76 -0.74
N SER A 105 21.66 13.61 -0.13
CA SER A 105 23.12 13.43 -0.15
C SER A 105 23.61 12.17 0.57
N ARG A 106 22.75 11.49 1.33
CA ARG A 106 23.03 10.20 2.01
C ARG A 106 22.51 9.00 1.22
N GLY A 107 21.90 9.23 0.05
CA GLY A 107 21.35 8.17 -0.81
C GLY A 107 19.93 7.71 -0.43
N GLU A 108 19.32 8.31 0.60
CA GLU A 108 17.94 8.02 1.01
C GLU A 108 16.95 8.67 0.04
N PHE A 109 15.82 8.00 -0.20
CA PHE A 109 14.76 8.54 -1.05
C PHE A 109 14.08 9.74 -0.40
N LEU A 110 13.85 10.77 -1.20
CA LEU A 110 12.95 11.86 -0.89
C LEU A 110 11.58 11.55 -1.48
N ASP A 111 10.53 12.15 -0.93
CA ASP A 111 9.17 12.00 -1.45
C ASP A 111 8.97 12.72 -2.79
N GLU A 112 9.88 13.61 -3.17
CA GLU A 112 9.83 14.37 -4.43
C GLU A 112 10.13 13.50 -5.66
N LEU A 113 9.34 13.70 -6.72
CA LEU A 113 9.58 13.08 -8.02
C LEU A 113 10.74 13.77 -8.74
N SER A 114 11.64 12.96 -9.29
CA SER A 114 12.75 13.41 -10.16
C SER A 114 12.37 13.32 -11.63
N LYS A 115 11.72 12.22 -12.03
CA LYS A 115 11.24 11.94 -13.38
C LYS A 115 9.99 11.06 -13.29
N VAL A 116 9.07 11.24 -14.23
CA VAL A 116 8.01 10.25 -14.51
C VAL A 116 8.09 9.88 -15.98
N ASP A 117 7.85 8.62 -16.30
CA ASP A 117 7.82 8.08 -17.66
C ASP A 117 6.54 7.26 -17.82
N ILE A 118 5.62 7.69 -18.69
CA ILE A 118 4.36 7.02 -18.97
C ILE A 118 4.49 6.38 -20.36
N ASN A 119 4.41 5.06 -20.44
CA ASN A 119 4.52 4.26 -21.66
C ASN A 119 5.86 4.34 -22.41
N GLY A 120 6.91 4.88 -21.78
CA GLY A 120 8.24 4.88 -22.35
C GLY A 120 8.48 5.97 -23.41
N LYS A 121 9.73 6.01 -23.87
CA LYS A 121 10.34 7.06 -24.70
C LYS A 121 9.70 7.35 -26.07
N PHE A 122 8.70 6.60 -26.51
CA PHE A 122 8.07 6.85 -27.82
C PHE A 122 7.09 8.03 -27.81
N ARG A 123 6.56 8.42 -26.65
CA ARG A 123 5.63 9.55 -26.50
C ARG A 123 5.92 10.28 -25.21
N ALA A 124 6.58 11.44 -25.28
CA ALA A 124 6.71 12.31 -24.11
C ALA A 124 5.36 12.98 -23.84
N TYR A 125 4.67 12.57 -22.78
CA TYR A 125 3.43 13.21 -22.37
C TYR A 125 3.72 14.59 -21.77
N GLU A 126 2.77 15.53 -21.89
CA GLU A 126 2.96 16.86 -21.30
C GLU A 126 3.21 16.81 -19.80
N ALA A 127 2.59 15.87 -19.09
CA ALA A 127 2.76 15.64 -17.66
C ALA A 127 4.21 15.32 -17.27
N GLU A 128 4.99 14.70 -18.17
CA GLU A 128 6.38 14.29 -17.91
C GLU A 128 7.37 15.45 -18.03
N LYS A 129 6.92 16.60 -18.54
CA LYS A 129 7.77 17.80 -18.66
C LYS A 129 8.29 18.19 -17.26
N PRO A 130 9.59 18.51 -17.12
CA PRO A 130 10.19 18.83 -15.82
C PRO A 130 9.45 19.95 -15.07
N GLU A 131 8.86 20.91 -15.79
CA GLU A 131 8.09 22.01 -15.22
C GLU A 131 6.81 21.53 -14.53
N ASN A 132 6.14 20.54 -15.14
CA ASN A 132 4.91 19.95 -14.61
C ASN A 132 5.19 19.04 -13.43
N ILE A 133 6.27 18.25 -13.49
CA ILE A 133 6.76 17.47 -12.34
C ILE A 133 7.12 18.39 -11.18
N LYS A 134 7.80 19.51 -11.45
CA LYS A 134 8.12 20.50 -10.41
C LYS A 134 6.86 21.11 -9.79
N ARG A 135 5.84 21.42 -10.60
CA ARG A 135 4.55 21.90 -10.11
C ARG A 135 3.87 20.84 -9.24
N PHE A 136 3.83 19.58 -9.66
CA PHE A 136 3.29 18.49 -8.85
C PHE A 136 4.01 18.36 -7.51
N ASN A 137 5.35 18.44 -7.50
CA ASN A 137 6.14 18.34 -6.27
C ASN A 137 5.77 19.39 -5.22
N THR A 138 5.25 20.56 -5.62
CA THR A 138 4.77 21.58 -4.67
C THR A 138 3.53 21.12 -3.88
N GLY A 139 2.75 20.18 -4.42
CA GLY A 139 1.57 19.60 -3.78
C GLY A 139 1.86 18.40 -2.89
N ILE A 140 3.06 17.81 -2.96
CA ILE A 140 3.42 16.62 -2.17
C ILE A 140 3.20 16.79 -0.66
N PRO A 141 3.56 17.94 -0.03
CA PRO A 141 3.28 18.12 1.39
C PRO A 141 1.78 17.97 1.76
N ALA A 142 0.87 18.36 0.88
CA ALA A 142 -0.57 18.18 1.10
C ALA A 142 -1.01 16.71 0.97
N ILE A 143 -0.38 15.96 0.06
CA ILE A 143 -0.55 14.50 -0.08
C ILE A 143 0.00 13.78 1.16
N LEU A 144 1.13 14.23 1.71
CA LEU A 144 1.68 13.67 2.94
C LEU A 144 0.78 13.94 4.16
N ALA A 145 0.16 15.11 4.22
CA ALA A 145 -0.79 15.46 5.27
C ALA A 145 -2.13 14.71 5.16
N ASN A 146 -2.53 14.33 3.93
CA ASN A 146 -3.76 13.59 3.64
C ASN A 146 -3.41 12.36 2.78
N PRO A 147 -2.89 11.29 3.38
CA PRO A 147 -2.30 10.19 2.65
C PRO A 147 -3.34 9.52 1.72
N PRO A 148 -2.96 9.21 0.47
CA PRO A 148 -3.83 8.52 -0.46
C PRO A 148 -4.02 7.07 -0.02
N ASN A 149 -4.99 6.39 -0.62
CA ASN A 149 -5.14 4.97 -0.39
C ASN A 149 -3.89 4.20 -0.90
N LEU A 150 -3.21 3.52 0.01
CA LEU A 150 -2.01 2.71 -0.24
C LEU A 150 -2.32 1.22 -0.42
N ASP A 151 -3.59 0.82 -0.39
CA ASP A 151 -4.01 -0.55 -0.65
C ASP A 151 -3.55 -0.96 -2.04
N LEU A 152 -2.68 -1.96 -2.09
CA LEU A 152 -2.24 -2.55 -3.34
C LEU A 152 -3.41 -3.33 -3.95
N PRO A 153 -3.64 -3.19 -5.25
CA PRO A 153 -4.68 -3.95 -5.94
C PRO A 153 -4.46 -5.46 -5.75
N ASN A 154 -5.56 -6.18 -5.53
CA ASN A 154 -5.50 -7.63 -5.40
C ASN A 154 -5.30 -8.27 -6.77
N PHE A 155 -4.09 -8.78 -7.01
CA PHE A 155 -3.72 -9.50 -8.22
C PHE A 155 -4.22 -10.95 -8.16
N SER A 156 -5.53 -11.17 -8.15
CA SER A 156 -6.05 -12.53 -8.25
C SER A 156 -5.70 -13.11 -9.63
N GLN A 157 -5.21 -14.35 -9.65
CA GLN A 157 -4.84 -15.05 -10.89
C GLN A 157 -6.03 -15.24 -11.84
N ASP A 158 -7.25 -15.15 -11.33
CA ASP A 158 -8.49 -15.20 -12.11
C ASP A 158 -8.56 -14.09 -13.17
N ASN A 159 -7.92 -12.93 -12.91
CA ASN A 159 -7.84 -11.86 -13.88
C ASN A 159 -6.93 -12.21 -15.07
N ILE A 160 -5.91 -13.06 -14.90
CA ILE A 160 -5.00 -13.47 -15.98
C ILE A 160 -5.72 -14.35 -17.01
N ALA A 161 -6.66 -15.19 -16.57
CA ALA A 161 -7.48 -16.01 -17.46
C ALA A 161 -8.34 -15.13 -18.39
N ALA A 162 -8.88 -14.02 -17.88
CA ALA A 162 -9.67 -13.08 -18.69
C ALA A 162 -8.85 -12.34 -19.78
N TYR A 163 -7.52 -12.26 -19.64
CA TYR A 163 -6.63 -11.63 -20.63
C TYR A 163 -6.07 -12.60 -21.67
N LYS A 164 -6.26 -13.91 -21.51
CA LYS A 164 -5.73 -14.91 -22.47
C LYS A 164 -6.57 -15.05 -23.73
N ASP A 165 -7.81 -14.54 -23.72
CA ASP A 165 -8.79 -14.71 -24.80
C ASP A 165 -8.95 -13.45 -25.67
N THR A 166 -8.01 -12.49 -25.60
CA THR A 166 -8.09 -11.22 -26.35
C THR A 166 -7.17 -11.14 -27.58
N ASP A 167 -6.61 -12.27 -28.03
CA ASP A 167 -5.85 -12.38 -29.30
C ASP A 167 -6.71 -12.91 -30.46
#